data_AF-A0A7R9N4L9-F1
#
_entry.id   AF-A0A7R9N4L9-F1
#
_cell.length_a   1.000
_cell.length_b   1.000
_cell.length_c   1.000
_cell.angle_alpha   90.00
_cell.angle_beta   90.00
_cell.angle_gamma   90.00
#
_symmetry.space_group_name_H-M   'P 1'
#
loop_
_entity.id
_entity.type
_entity.pdbx_description
1 polymer ?
#
loop_
_entity_poly.entity_id
_entity_poly.type
_entity_poly.pdbx_seq_one_letter_code
_entity_poly.pdbx_strand_id
1 'polypeptide(L)' 'MPVVSEKKRRYLIALDETVVKANKKTYYVYSAVDMERNELILMRVYTNRNCLVTRSFREVLRVLREQAKIHR' A
#
# COMPACT_ATOMS: atom_id res chain seq x y z
N MET A 1 -9.88 -37.93 -12.06
CA MET A 1 -9.18 -36.73 -12.54
C MET A 1 -8.62 -36.01 -11.33
N PRO A 2 -7.32 -35.66 -11.27
CA PRO A 2 -6.79 -34.92 -10.13
C PRO A 2 -7.31 -33.48 -10.21
N VAL A 3 -7.93 -33.01 -9.14
CA VAL A 3 -8.35 -31.61 -8.98
C VAL A 3 -7.07 -30.79 -8.84
N VAL A 4 -6.65 -30.15 -9.92
CA VAL A 4 -5.60 -29.12 -9.88
C VAL A 4 -6.21 -27.94 -9.14
N SER A 5 -5.92 -27.82 -7.84
CA SER A 5 -6.30 -26.64 -7.08
C SER A 5 -5.47 -25.46 -7.56
N GLU A 6 -6.05 -24.65 -8.44
CA GLU A 6 -5.45 -23.36 -8.78
C GLU A 6 -5.30 -22.54 -7.49
N LYS A 7 -4.05 -22.25 -7.11
CA LYS A 7 -3.75 -21.37 -5.97
C LYS A 7 -4.38 -20.00 -6.27
N LYS A 8 -5.53 -19.72 -5.65
CA LYS A 8 -6.23 -18.42 -5.65
C LYS A 8 -5.20 -17.29 -5.54
N ARG A 9 -5.06 -16.47 -6.59
CA ARG A 9 -4.10 -15.37 -6.64
C ARG A 9 -4.31 -14.50 -5.41
N ARG A 10 -3.23 -14.30 -4.65
CA ARG A 10 -3.25 -13.46 -3.44
C ARG A 10 -3.27 -12.01 -3.91
N TYR A 11 -4.21 -11.21 -3.41
CA TYR A 11 -4.31 -9.75 -3.61
C TYR A 11 -2.92 -9.10 -3.74
N LEU A 12 -2.64 -8.57 -4.93
CA LEU A 12 -1.37 -7.93 -5.25
C LEU A 12 -1.53 -6.43 -5.00
N ILE A 13 -0.93 -5.97 -3.89
CA ILE A 13 -0.89 -4.54 -3.55
C ILE A 13 0.49 -4.01 -3.91
N ALA A 14 0.54 -3.04 -4.82
CA ALA A 14 1.75 -2.30 -5.13
C ALA A 14 1.97 -1.20 -4.09
N LEU A 15 3.21 -1.04 -3.64
CA LEU A 15 3.64 0.07 -2.80
C LEU A 15 4.66 0.89 -3.56
N ASP A 16 4.44 2.20 -3.59
CA ASP A 16 5.36 3.15 -4.23
C ASP A 16 5.68 4.31 -3.27
N GLU A 17 6.90 4.83 -3.40
CA GLU A 17 7.36 6.07 -2.76
C GLU A 17 7.75 7.06 -3.86
N THR A 18 6.95 8.11 -4.00
CA THR A 18 7.24 9.22 -4.92
C THR A 18 7.82 10.41 -4.17
N VAL A 19 8.96 10.92 -4.63
CA VAL A 19 9.61 12.11 -4.05
C VAL A 19 9.16 13.36 -4.81
N VAL A 20 8.48 14.27 -4.11
CA VAL A 20 8.00 15.54 -4.67
C VAL A 20 8.82 16.69 -4.10
N LYS A 21 9.41 17.51 -4.98
CA LYS A 21 10.16 18.71 -4.60
C LYS A 21 9.37 19.95 -4.98
N ALA A 22 8.98 20.75 -4.00
CA ALA A 22 8.19 21.97 -4.19
C ALA A 22 8.60 23.03 -3.17
N ASN A 23 8.66 24.30 -3.58
CA ASN A 23 8.98 25.44 -2.69
C ASN A 23 10.24 25.23 -1.82
N LYS A 24 11.31 24.69 -2.42
CA LYS A 24 12.58 24.33 -1.74
C LYS A 24 12.43 23.29 -0.61
N LYS A 25 11.29 22.61 -0.53
CA LYS A 25 11.01 21.51 0.41
C LYS A 25 10.91 20.19 -0.35
N THR A 26 11.20 19.09 0.35
CA THR A 26 11.09 17.73 -0.17
C THR A 26 9.99 17.00 0.59
N TYR A 27 9.12 16.33 -0.15
CA TYR A 27 8.01 15.54 0.36
C TYR A 27 8.11 14.12 -0.15
N TYR A 28 7.74 13.16 0.68
CA TYR A 28 7.75 11.73 0.39
C TYR A 28 6.31 11.25 0.41
N VAL A 29 5.79 10.94 -0.77
CA VAL A 29 4.43 10.47 -0.98
C VAL A 29 4.47 8.95 -1.03
N TYR A 30 3.87 8.30 -0.06
CA TYR A 30 3.69 6.85 -0.04
C TYR A 30 2.30 6.53 -0.56
N SER A 31 2.21 5.62 -1.52
CA SER A 31 0.93 5.13 -2.07
C SER A 31 0.86 3.61 -2.04
N ALA A 32 -0.31 3.09 -1.70
CA ALA A 32 -0.67 1.68 -1.80
C ALA A 32 -1.83 1.53 -2.80
N VAL A 33 -1.64 0.72 -3.83
CA VAL A 33 -2.59 0.53 -4.93
C VAL A 33 -2.93 -0.94 -5.07
N ASP A 34 -4.22 -1.26 -5.14
CA ASP A 34 -4.70 -2.58 -5.54
C ASP A 34 -4.49 -2.75 -7.05
N MET A 35 -3.60 -3.64 -7.45
CA MET A 35 -3.27 -3.82 -8.87
C MET A 35 -4.38 -4.50 -9.68
N GLU A 36 -5.25 -5.30 -9.04
CA GLU A 36 -6.32 -5.99 -9.76
C GLU A 36 -7.46 -5.04 -10.09
N ARG A 37 -7.74 -4.10 -9.19
CA ARG A 37 -8.84 -3.13 -9.29
C ARG A 37 -8.40 -1.79 -9.83
N ASN A 38 -7.09 -1.55 -9.89
CA ASN A 38 -6.50 -0.24 -10.17
C ASN A 38 -7.04 0.84 -9.19
N GLU A 39 -7.22 0.47 -7.93
CA GLU A 39 -7.80 1.32 -6.88
C GLU A 39 -6.72 1.81 -5.92
N LEU A 40 -6.71 3.10 -5.61
CA LEU A 40 -5.85 3.67 -4.57
C LEU A 40 -6.41 3.31 -3.20
N ILE A 41 -5.66 2.53 -2.42
CA ILE A 41 -6.05 2.08 -1.08
C ILE A 41 -5.70 3.13 -0.03
N LEU A 42 -4.47 3.64 -0.07
CA LEU A 42 -3.94 4.58 0.91
C LEU A 42 -2.87 5.44 0.28
N MET A 43 -2.91 6.75 0.56
CA MET A 43 -1.85 7.68 0.23
C MET A 43 -1.53 8.54 1.44
N ARG A 44 -0.25 8.74 1.73
CA ARG A 44 0.21 9.62 2.81
C ARG A 44 1.44 10.41 2.39
N VAL A 45 1.49 11.66 2.83
CA VAL A 45 2.63 12.55 2.58
C VAL A 45 3.42 12.72 3.87
N TYR A 46 4.73 12.59 3.78
CA TYR A 46 5.66 12.81 4.88
C TYR A 46 6.71 13.85 4.50
N THR A 47 7.17 14.62 5.47
CA THR A 47 8.24 15.62 5.30
C THR A 47 9.63 15.03 5.51
N ASN A 48 9.72 13.78 5.97
CA ASN A 48 10.97 13.08 6.22
C ASN A 48 10.85 11.61 5.78
N ARG A 49 11.98 11.01 5.39
CA ARG A 49 12.10 9.61 4.99
C ARG A 49 12.97 8.87 6.00
N ASN A 50 12.36 7.99 6.78
CA ASN A 50 13.08 7.12 7.71
C ASN A 50 12.32 5.79 7.86
N CYS A 51 12.96 4.80 8.48
CA CYS A 51 12.38 3.46 8.60
C CYS A 51 11.09 3.44 9.44
N LEU A 52 10.93 4.36 10.40
CA LEU A 52 9.74 4.46 11.24
C LEU A 52 8.54 4.95 10.43
N VAL A 53 8.74 5.90 9.52
CA VAL A 53 7.71 6.40 8.60
C VAL A 53 7.23 5.26 7.70
N THR A 54 8.14 4.53 7.06
CA THR A 54 7.78 3.40 6.20
C THR A 54 7.08 2.28 6.99
N ARG A 55 7.53 1.99 8.21
CA ARG A 55 6.90 1.00 9.09
C ARG A 55 5.50 1.44 9.53
N SER A 56 5.33 2.70 9.90
CA SER A 56 4.04 3.28 10.27
C SER A 56 3.04 3.20 9.12
N PHE A 57 3.46 3.55 7.90
CA PHE A 57 2.62 3.43 6.70
C PHE A 57 2.14 1.99 6.47
N ARG A 58 3.06 1.02 6.59
CA ARG A 58 2.73 -0.41 6.46
C ARG A 58 1.78 -0.92 7.55
N GLU A 59 1.91 -0.43 8.77
CA GLU A 59 1.03 -0.84 9.87
C GLU A 59 -0.41 -0.34 9.65
N VAL A 60 -0.57 0.91 9.21
CA VAL A 60 -1.88 1.46 8.83
C VAL A 60 -2.49 0.64 7.69
N LEU A 61 -1.71 0.35 6.65
CA LEU A 61 -2.17 -0.49 5.53
C LEU A 61 -2.59 -1.89 5.99
N ARG A 62 -1.88 -2.49 6.95
CA ARG A 62 -2.22 -3.79 7.53
C ARG A 62 -3.58 -3.74 8.24
N VAL A 63 -3.81 -2.74 9.08
CA VAL A 63 -5.10 -2.58 9.78
C VAL A 63 -6.25 -2.39 8.79
N LEU A 64 -6.07 -1.55 7.76
CA LEU A 64 -7.07 -1.37 6.70
C LEU A 64 -7.37 -2.68 5.97
N ARG A 65 -6.35 -3.49 5.72
CA ARG A 65 -6.51 -4.80 5.08
C ARG A 65 -7.29 -5.78 5.96
N GLU A 66 -7.04 -5.80 7.27
CA GLU A 66 -7.82 -6.65 8.18
C GLU A 66 -9.28 -6.20 8.26
N GLN A 67 -9.56 -4.88 8.32
CA GLN A 67 -10.92 -4.37 8.26
C GLN A 67 -11.65 -4.71 6.96
N ALA A 68 -10.95 -4.62 5.81
CA ALA A 68 -11.51 -4.95 4.51
C ALA A 68 -11.83 -6.45 4.36
N LYS A 69 -11.12 -7.34 5.06
CA LYS A 69 -11.46 -8.77 5.11
C LYS A 69 -12.68 -9.07 5.99
N ILE A 70 -12.96 -8.23 6.99
CA ILE A 70 -14.09 -8.40 7.91
C ILE A 70 -15.43 -8.04 7.25
N HIS A 71 -15.42 -7.13 6.27
CA HIS A 71 -16.61 -6.62 5.59
C HIS A 71 -16.88 -7.28 4.22
N ARG A 72 -16.19 -8.38 3.88
CA ARG A 72 -16.28 -9.07 2.59
C ARG A 72 -16.57 -10.55 2.76
#